data_AF-A0A0P1NUK5-F1
#
_entry.id   AF-A0A0P1NUK5-F1
#
_cell.length_a   1.000
_cell.length_b   1.000
_cell.length_c   1.000
_cell.angle_alpha   90.00
_cell.angle_beta   90.00
_cell.angle_gamma   90.00
#
_symmetry.space_group_name_H-M   'P 1'
#
loop_
_entity.id
_entity.type
_entity.pdbx_description
1 polymer ?
#
loop_
_entity_poly.entity_id
_entity_poly.type
_entity_poly.pdbx_seq_one_letter_code
_entity_poly.pdbx_strand_id
1 'polypeptide(L)'
;MFSLAEAEISKGSKIGMEIGTIREQILIALLIYKFGTDNVEIAGINSPDFDLKLFGFPVSIKTKTGAIPKRIIRLSGSGVKLIWTVDWNKVDEFFNSYEPKSELLLVEVVWEKNGGFYYFPLETQKEIFESLGREKYIFKHRKGTNPRGVEISNLGLIELANHYRTRKIEINWQRPEKKIDPYEPFRRWIELWERD
;
A
#
# COMPACT_ATOMS: atom_id res chain seq x y z
N MET A 1 4.12 -15.96 -0.10
CA MET A 1 3.22 -15.14 -0.94
C MET A 1 3.93 -13.89 -1.48
N PHE A 2 4.32 -12.91 -0.66
CA PHE A 2 4.93 -11.67 -1.19
C PHE A 2 6.28 -11.88 -1.92
N SER A 3 7.07 -12.89 -1.53
CA SER A 3 8.28 -13.25 -2.30
C SER A 3 7.96 -13.82 -3.69
N LEU A 4 6.81 -14.49 -3.86
CA LEU A 4 6.35 -14.99 -5.16
C LEU A 4 5.93 -13.82 -6.04
N ALA A 5 5.13 -12.90 -5.48
CA ALA A 5 4.74 -11.66 -6.15
C ALA A 5 5.96 -10.83 -6.61
N GLU A 6 7.01 -10.74 -5.79
CA GLU A 6 8.27 -10.10 -6.19
C GLU A 6 8.92 -10.81 -7.37
N ALA A 7 8.97 -12.15 -7.37
CA ALA A 7 9.58 -12.92 -8.45
C ALA A 7 8.79 -12.81 -9.76
N GLU A 8 7.46 -12.82 -9.70
CA GLU A 8 6.57 -12.64 -10.86
C GLU A 8 6.79 -11.34 -11.60
N ILE A 9 7.20 -10.30 -10.88
CA ILE A 9 7.24 -8.92 -11.39
C ILE A 9 8.65 -8.34 -11.45
N SER A 10 9.65 -9.15 -11.13
CA SER A 10 11.05 -8.75 -11.21
C SER A 10 11.57 -8.82 -12.64
N LYS A 11 12.25 -7.76 -13.08
CA LYS A 11 13.06 -7.76 -14.31
C LYS A 11 14.48 -7.39 -13.97
N GLY A 12 15.42 -8.29 -14.29
CA GLY A 12 16.86 -8.05 -14.07
C GLY A 12 17.19 -7.63 -12.63
N SER A 13 16.64 -8.34 -11.63
CA SER A 13 16.76 -8.08 -10.17
C SER A 13 16.07 -6.83 -9.62
N LYS A 14 15.35 -6.07 -10.46
CA LYS A 14 14.56 -4.91 -10.02
C LYS A 14 13.08 -5.26 -9.97
N ILE A 15 12.42 -4.88 -8.88
CA ILE A 15 10.98 -5.06 -8.69
C ILE A 15 10.25 -3.87 -9.33
N GLY A 16 9.29 -4.15 -10.20
CA GLY A 16 8.43 -3.13 -10.81
C GLY A 16 7.47 -2.47 -9.80
N MET A 17 6.94 -1.30 -10.12
CA MET A 17 6.00 -0.57 -9.25
C MET A 17 4.64 -1.28 -9.13
N GLU A 18 4.29 -2.06 -10.15
CA GLU A 18 3.10 -2.92 -10.23
C GLU A 18 3.07 -4.02 -9.14
N ILE A 19 4.16 -4.21 -8.39
CA ILE A 19 4.18 -5.08 -7.20
C ILE A 19 3.09 -4.72 -6.19
N GLY A 20 2.72 -3.43 -6.11
CA GLY A 20 1.63 -2.96 -5.26
C GLY A 20 0.31 -3.67 -5.59
N THR A 21 0.00 -3.78 -6.88
CA THR A 21 -1.22 -4.43 -7.38
C THR A 21 -1.25 -5.93 -7.07
N ILE A 22 -0.15 -6.66 -7.26
CA ILE A 22 -0.13 -8.10 -6.94
C ILE A 22 -0.23 -8.32 -5.42
N ARG A 23 0.43 -7.49 -4.61
CA ARG A 23 0.32 -7.58 -3.15
C ARG A 23 -1.09 -7.22 -2.66
N GLU A 24 -1.76 -6.27 -3.29
CA GLU A 24 -3.17 -5.95 -3.03
C GLU A 24 -4.06 -7.18 -3.30
N GLN A 25 -3.90 -7.83 -4.46
CA GLN A 25 -4.65 -9.05 -4.79
C GLN A 25 -4.47 -10.16 -3.75
N ILE A 26 -3.25 -10.35 -3.22
CA ILE A 26 -2.98 -11.30 -2.13
C ILE A 26 -3.80 -10.95 -0.87
N LEU A 27 -3.91 -9.67 -0.54
CA LEU A 27 -4.66 -9.20 0.64
C LEU A 27 -6.17 -9.27 0.42
N ILE A 28 -6.65 -8.99 -0.79
CA ILE A 28 -8.05 -9.23 -1.18
C ILE A 28 -8.38 -10.72 -1.02
N ALA A 29 -7.51 -11.61 -1.51
CA ALA A 29 -7.69 -13.05 -1.38
C ALA A 29 -7.75 -13.51 0.09
N LEU A 30 -6.97 -12.89 0.99
CA LEU A 30 -7.07 -13.14 2.44
C LEU A 30 -8.46 -12.75 2.99
N LEU A 31 -9.00 -11.61 2.59
CA LEU A 31 -10.33 -11.16 3.02
C LEU A 31 -11.42 -12.07 2.48
N ILE A 32 -11.33 -12.49 1.22
CA ILE A 32 -12.25 -13.47 0.62
C ILE A 32 -12.17 -14.80 1.36
N TYR A 33 -10.96 -15.31 1.64
CA TYR A 33 -10.78 -16.54 2.41
C TYR A 33 -11.44 -16.45 3.80
N LYS A 34 -11.29 -15.31 4.47
CA LYS A 34 -11.77 -15.13 5.85
C LYS A 34 -13.28 -14.86 5.93
N PHE A 35 -13.82 -14.09 4.99
CA PHE A 35 -15.17 -13.52 5.08
C PHE A 35 -16.11 -14.00 3.96
N GLY A 36 -15.61 -14.73 2.95
CA GLY A 36 -16.39 -15.18 1.81
C GLY A 36 -16.52 -14.12 0.71
N THR A 37 -16.75 -14.57 -0.53
CA THR A 37 -16.91 -13.69 -1.71
C THR A 37 -18.10 -12.75 -1.58
N ASP A 38 -19.18 -13.19 -0.94
CA ASP A 38 -20.42 -12.40 -0.81
C ASP A 38 -20.24 -11.15 0.07
N ASN A 39 -19.16 -11.10 0.87
CA ASN A 39 -18.87 -10.01 1.78
C ASN A 39 -17.74 -9.09 1.28
N VAL A 40 -17.17 -9.36 0.10
CA VAL A 40 -16.05 -8.61 -0.49
C VAL A 40 -16.41 -8.13 -1.89
N GLU A 41 -16.66 -6.83 -2.03
CA GLU A 41 -16.94 -6.16 -3.31
C GLU A 41 -15.67 -5.45 -3.79
N ILE A 42 -15.03 -5.94 -4.87
CA ILE A 42 -13.82 -5.32 -5.42
C ILE A 42 -14.19 -4.02 -6.14
N ALA A 43 -13.47 -2.94 -5.86
CA ALA A 43 -13.71 -1.65 -6.50
C ALA A 43 -13.18 -1.63 -7.96
N GLY A 44 -13.73 -0.75 -8.79
CA GLY A 44 -13.18 -0.51 -10.11
C GLY A 44 -11.80 0.16 -10.04
N ILE A 45 -10.96 -0.05 -11.06
CA ILE A 45 -9.59 0.49 -11.14
C ILE A 45 -9.52 2.02 -10.96
N ASN A 46 -10.59 2.74 -11.32
CA ASN A 46 -10.67 4.19 -11.22
C ASN A 46 -11.29 4.69 -9.90
N SER A 47 -11.56 3.81 -8.94
CA SER A 47 -12.05 4.19 -7.61
C SER A 47 -10.99 5.05 -6.92
N PRO A 48 -11.29 6.32 -6.56
CA PRO A 48 -10.24 7.26 -6.17
C PRO A 48 -9.66 6.97 -4.78
N ASP A 49 -10.40 6.30 -3.89
CA ASP A 49 -10.12 6.32 -2.44
C ASP A 49 -10.19 4.96 -1.72
N PHE A 50 -10.58 3.88 -2.42
CA PHE A 50 -10.67 2.54 -1.83
C PHE A 50 -10.57 1.44 -2.88
N ASP A 51 -10.09 0.28 -2.45
CA ASP A 51 -9.74 -0.85 -3.32
C ASP A 51 -10.82 -1.95 -3.28
N LEU A 52 -11.60 -2.02 -2.19
CA LEU A 52 -12.76 -2.89 -2.04
C LEU A 52 -13.74 -2.35 -1.00
N LYS A 53 -14.94 -2.94 -0.92
CA LYS A 53 -15.81 -2.86 0.26
C LYS A 53 -15.87 -4.21 0.98
N LEU A 54 -15.71 -4.17 2.30
CA LEU A 54 -15.86 -5.32 3.18
C LEU A 54 -17.11 -5.13 4.03
N PHE A 55 -18.09 -6.02 3.91
CA PHE A 55 -19.44 -5.83 4.50
C PHE A 55 -20.07 -4.46 4.15
N GLY A 56 -19.82 -3.97 2.93
CA GLY A 56 -20.29 -2.66 2.46
C GLY A 56 -19.46 -1.46 2.90
N PHE A 57 -18.46 -1.63 3.78
CA PHE A 57 -17.58 -0.53 4.22
C PHE A 57 -16.34 -0.41 3.33
N PRO A 58 -15.98 0.80 2.86
CA PRO A 58 -14.84 0.99 1.96
C PRO A 58 -13.51 0.76 2.68
N VAL A 59 -12.63 -0.02 2.06
CA VAL A 59 -11.29 -0.36 2.56
C VAL A 59 -10.26 -0.04 1.47
N SER A 60 -9.27 0.79 1.80
CA SER A 60 -8.05 0.92 1.01
C SER A 60 -6.97 -0.03 1.52
N ILE A 61 -6.24 -0.64 0.60
CA ILE A 61 -5.12 -1.51 0.81
C ILE A 61 -3.87 -0.82 0.26
N LYS A 62 -2.85 -0.68 1.09
CA LYS A 62 -1.55 -0.17 0.71
C LYS A 62 -0.48 -1.16 1.10
N THR A 63 0.61 -1.20 0.33
CA THR A 63 1.84 -1.84 0.77
C THR A 63 3.01 -0.89 0.63
N LYS A 64 3.99 -1.00 1.52
CA LYS A 64 5.26 -0.29 1.41
C LYS A 64 6.42 -1.22 1.69
N THR A 65 7.49 -1.05 0.93
CA THR A 65 8.78 -1.70 1.22
C THR A 65 9.61 -0.77 2.12
N GLY A 66 10.31 -1.35 3.08
CA GLY A 66 11.11 -0.61 4.07
C GLY A 66 10.33 -0.32 5.35
N ALA A 67 11.05 -0.02 6.43
CA ALA A 67 10.44 0.18 7.74
C ALA A 67 9.70 1.53 7.84
N ILE A 68 8.62 1.59 8.63
CA ILE A 68 8.04 2.84 9.12
C ILE A 68 9.09 3.43 10.07
N PRO A 69 9.56 4.68 9.84
CA PRO A 69 10.56 5.27 10.71
C PRO A 69 10.02 5.41 12.13
N LYS A 70 10.86 5.24 13.17
CA LYS A 70 10.42 5.44 14.56
C LYS A 70 10.36 6.91 14.98
N ARG A 71 11.13 7.75 14.29
CA ARG A 71 11.23 9.20 14.52
C ARG A 71 11.55 9.87 13.19
N ILE A 72 11.18 11.14 13.07
CA ILE A 72 11.58 11.98 11.94
C ILE A 72 12.33 13.23 12.44
N ILE A 73 13.30 13.68 11.64
CA ILE A 73 14.04 14.93 11.89
C ILE A 73 13.39 16.08 11.12
N ARG A 74 12.81 15.77 9.95
CA ARG A 74 12.11 16.71 9.08
C ARG A 74 10.93 16.02 8.42
N LEU A 75 9.93 16.79 8.02
CA LEU A 75 8.80 16.29 7.24
C LEU A 75 9.30 15.62 5.96
N SER A 76 8.84 14.40 5.72
CA SER A 76 9.22 13.58 4.57
C SER A 76 8.08 12.64 4.20
N GLY A 77 8.08 12.19 2.94
CA GLY A 77 7.09 11.23 2.43
C GLY A 77 7.36 9.82 2.92
N SER A 78 6.29 9.06 3.17
CA SER A 78 6.36 7.68 3.66
C SER A 78 6.48 6.61 2.56
N GLY A 79 6.29 7.00 1.30
CA GLY A 79 6.10 6.09 0.18
C GLY A 79 4.67 5.56 0.04
N VAL A 80 3.79 5.76 1.03
CA VAL A 80 2.38 5.36 0.97
C VAL A 80 1.58 6.43 0.21
N LYS A 81 1.12 6.10 -1.00
CA LYS A 81 0.40 7.04 -1.87
C LYS A 81 -1.04 7.25 -1.44
N LEU A 82 -1.42 8.51 -1.34
CA LEU A 82 -2.80 8.96 -1.21
C LEU A 82 -3.47 9.12 -2.59
N ILE A 83 -2.72 9.62 -3.57
CA ILE A 83 -3.15 9.72 -4.98
C ILE A 83 -1.94 9.60 -5.93
N TRP A 84 -2.15 8.97 -7.08
CA TRP A 84 -1.14 8.79 -8.14
C TRP A 84 -1.21 9.90 -9.20
N THR A 85 -1.08 11.17 -8.79
CA THR A 85 -1.02 12.31 -9.72
C THR A 85 0.25 13.13 -9.55
N VAL A 86 0.79 13.60 -10.67
CA VAL A 86 1.92 14.53 -10.74
C VAL A 86 1.54 15.85 -11.42
N ASP A 87 0.29 15.98 -11.86
CA ASP A 87 -0.29 17.24 -12.31
C ASP A 87 -0.43 18.17 -11.10
N TRP A 88 0.32 19.27 -11.10
CA TRP A 88 0.40 20.16 -9.95
C TRP A 88 -0.91 20.85 -9.59
N ASN A 89 -1.79 21.10 -10.57
CA ASN A 89 -3.10 21.68 -10.29
C ASN A 89 -3.97 20.66 -9.56
N LYS A 90 -3.95 19.40 -10.00
CA LYS A 90 -4.65 18.29 -9.32
C LYS A 90 -4.03 17.96 -7.96
N VAL A 91 -2.72 18.09 -7.81
CA VAL A 91 -2.04 17.92 -6.51
C VAL A 91 -2.53 18.98 -5.51
N ASP A 92 -2.65 20.24 -5.95
CA ASP A 92 -3.13 21.33 -5.08
C ASP A 92 -4.63 21.19 -4.79
N GLU A 93 -5.46 20.83 -5.77
CA GLU A 93 -6.87 20.48 -5.57
C GLU A 93 -7.05 19.34 -4.56
N PHE A 94 -6.31 18.24 -4.74
CA PHE A 94 -6.31 17.10 -3.83
C PHE A 94 -5.89 17.51 -2.42
N PHE A 95 -4.81 18.26 -2.28
CA PHE A 95 -4.33 18.71 -0.98
C PHE A 95 -5.37 19.57 -0.24
N ASN A 96 -6.15 20.37 -0.97
CA ASN A 96 -7.18 21.23 -0.41
C ASN A 96 -8.49 20.50 -0.08
N SER A 97 -8.80 19.41 -0.77
CA SER A 97 -10.06 18.66 -0.64
C SER A 97 -9.95 17.31 0.08
N TYR A 98 -8.73 16.78 0.24
CA TYR A 98 -8.52 15.46 0.82
C TYR A 98 -8.94 15.40 2.29
N GLU A 99 -9.63 14.32 2.61
CA GLU A 99 -9.88 13.79 3.94
C GLU A 99 -9.88 12.26 3.85
N PRO A 100 -9.54 11.53 4.93
CA PRO A 100 -9.69 10.07 4.96
C PRO A 100 -11.17 9.68 4.80
N LYS A 101 -11.46 8.74 3.89
CA LYS A 101 -12.84 8.27 3.58
C LYS A 101 -13.03 6.76 3.65
N SER A 102 -11.95 6.02 3.84
CA SER A 102 -11.95 4.56 3.88
C SER A 102 -11.13 4.03 5.05
N GLU A 103 -11.48 2.82 5.48
CA GLU A 103 -10.61 2.03 6.34
C GLU A 103 -9.27 1.77 5.65
N LEU A 104 -8.15 1.72 6.37
CA LEU A 104 -6.84 1.52 5.75
C LEU A 104 -6.15 0.27 6.27
N LEU A 105 -5.87 -0.65 5.36
CA LEU A 105 -4.98 -1.78 5.54
C LEU A 105 -3.60 -1.44 4.97
N LEU A 106 -2.56 -1.53 5.79
CA LEU A 106 -1.18 -1.30 5.34
C LEU A 106 -0.29 -2.51 5.66
N VAL A 107 0.41 -3.03 4.65
CA VAL A 107 1.49 -4.00 4.87
C VAL A 107 2.85 -3.34 4.71
N GLU A 108 3.62 -3.38 5.79
CA GLU A 108 5.01 -2.95 5.88
C GLU A 108 5.93 -4.15 5.61
N VAL A 109 6.52 -4.20 4.42
CA VAL A 109 7.39 -5.29 3.96
C VAL A 109 8.84 -4.96 4.25
N VAL A 110 9.49 -5.73 5.13
CA VAL A 110 10.88 -5.50 5.56
C VAL A 110 11.64 -6.82 5.63
N TRP A 111 12.14 -7.33 4.49
CA TRP A 111 12.89 -8.59 4.42
C TRP A 111 14.00 -8.68 5.47
N GLU A 112 14.13 -9.87 6.04
CA GLU A 112 15.07 -10.25 7.10
C GLU A 112 14.89 -9.48 8.42
N LYS A 113 13.72 -8.85 8.61
CA LYS A 113 13.38 -8.03 9.79
C LYS A 113 11.90 -8.14 10.13
N ASN A 114 11.53 -7.57 11.28
CA ASN A 114 10.14 -7.40 11.67
C ASN A 114 9.54 -6.20 10.94
N GLY A 115 8.47 -6.45 10.19
CA GLY A 115 7.52 -5.45 9.71
C GLY A 115 6.16 -5.65 10.38
N GLY A 116 5.09 -5.30 9.69
CA GLY A 116 3.75 -5.48 10.22
C GLY A 116 2.65 -5.36 9.18
N PHE A 117 1.52 -5.96 9.52
CA PHE A 117 0.25 -5.76 8.84
C PHE A 117 -0.66 -4.97 9.78
N TYR A 118 -0.99 -3.75 9.35
CA TYR A 118 -1.70 -2.77 10.14
C TYR A 118 -3.12 -2.60 9.61
N TYR A 119 -4.05 -2.43 10.54
CA TYR A 119 -5.38 -1.89 10.30
C TYR A 119 -5.48 -0.55 11.02
N PHE A 120 -5.71 0.51 10.24
CA PHE A 120 -5.94 1.87 10.70
C PHE A 120 -7.42 2.21 10.52
N PRO A 121 -8.20 2.24 11.62
CA PRO A 121 -9.61 2.61 11.56
C PRO A 121 -9.81 3.98 10.90
N LEU A 122 -10.86 4.17 10.12
CA LEU A 122 -11.18 5.46 9.49
C LEU A 122 -11.24 6.59 10.52
N GLU A 123 -11.88 6.35 11.65
CA GLU A 123 -11.99 7.33 12.73
C GLU A 123 -10.63 7.65 13.36
N THR A 124 -9.70 6.70 13.39
CA THR A 124 -8.30 6.96 13.81
C THR A 124 -7.57 7.84 12.80
N GLN A 125 -7.79 7.61 11.51
CA GLN A 125 -7.21 8.43 10.46
C GLN A 125 -7.73 9.87 10.51
N LYS A 126 -9.04 10.06 10.73
CA LYS A 126 -9.65 11.39 10.87
C LYS A 126 -9.12 12.12 12.10
N GLU A 127 -9.10 11.48 13.27
CA GLU A 127 -8.58 12.06 14.52
C GLU A 127 -7.15 12.57 14.35
N ILE A 128 -6.27 11.78 13.74
CA ILE A 128 -4.87 12.16 13.48
C ILE A 128 -4.78 13.23 12.40
N PHE A 129 -5.60 13.16 11.35
CA PHE A 129 -5.64 14.16 10.29
C PHE A 129 -6.04 15.54 10.83
N GLU A 130 -7.07 15.60 11.67
CA GLU A 130 -7.53 16.81 12.35
C GLU A 130 -6.47 17.38 13.30
N SER A 131 -5.86 16.51 14.12
CA SER A 131 -4.83 16.90 15.09
C SER A 131 -3.56 17.44 14.44
N LEU A 132 -3.08 16.79 13.38
CA LEU A 132 -1.85 17.20 12.69
C LEU A 132 -2.07 18.38 11.74
N GLY A 133 -3.25 18.47 11.13
CA GLY A 133 -3.51 19.34 9.98
C GLY A 133 -2.94 18.77 8.68
N ARG A 134 -3.53 19.21 7.55
CA ARG A 134 -3.20 18.72 6.20
C ARG A 134 -1.72 18.90 5.83
N GLU A 135 -1.08 19.99 6.28
CA GLU A 135 0.31 20.32 5.96
C GLU A 135 1.30 19.33 6.55
N LYS A 136 0.92 18.69 7.67
CA LYS A 136 1.73 17.70 8.38
C LYS A 136 1.31 16.28 8.04
N TYR A 137 0.03 16.03 7.74
CA TYR A 137 -0.45 14.72 7.36
C TYR A 137 -0.11 14.37 5.90
N ILE A 138 -0.31 15.32 4.98
CA ILE A 138 -0.14 15.14 3.53
C ILE A 138 1.23 15.64 3.12
N PHE A 139 2.04 14.76 2.51
CA PHE A 139 3.32 15.13 1.95
C PHE A 139 3.23 15.40 0.45
N LYS A 140 3.40 16.68 0.08
CA LYS A 140 3.59 17.11 -1.31
C LYS A 140 5.08 17.18 -1.65
N HIS A 141 5.46 16.54 -2.76
CA HIS A 141 6.80 16.67 -3.31
C HIS A 141 7.03 18.06 -3.91
N ARG A 142 8.29 18.48 -4.03
CA ARG A 142 8.64 19.78 -4.62
C ARG A 142 8.43 19.76 -6.15
N LYS A 143 7.93 20.88 -6.70
CA LYS A 143 7.89 21.10 -8.16
C LYS A 143 9.30 20.97 -8.73
N GLY A 144 9.42 20.32 -9.89
CA GLY A 144 10.71 20.05 -10.54
C GLY A 144 11.42 18.77 -10.08
N THR A 145 10.80 17.96 -9.21
CA THR A 145 11.21 16.57 -8.96
C THR A 145 10.38 15.59 -9.80
N ASN A 146 10.72 14.29 -9.80
CA ASN A 146 9.98 13.23 -10.50
C ASN A 146 9.23 12.31 -9.50
N PRO A 147 8.24 12.82 -8.75
CA PRO A 147 7.46 12.00 -7.84
C PRO A 147 6.48 11.12 -8.63
N ARG A 148 5.80 10.23 -7.91
CA ARG A 148 4.73 9.39 -8.47
C ARG A 148 3.36 9.67 -7.85
N GLY A 149 3.24 10.74 -7.07
CA GLY A 149 2.00 11.02 -6.35
C GLY A 149 2.23 11.67 -4.99
N VAL A 150 1.12 12.09 -4.39
CA VAL A 150 1.04 12.64 -3.03
C VAL A 150 1.03 11.50 -2.02
N GLU A 151 1.66 11.70 -0.87
CA GLU A 151 1.86 10.65 0.13
C GLU A 151 1.26 11.01 1.49
N ILE A 152 0.96 10.00 2.30
CA ILE A 152 0.91 10.18 3.75
C ILE A 152 2.34 10.55 4.18
N SER A 153 2.51 11.57 4.99
CA SER A 153 3.83 11.91 5.52
C SER A 153 4.31 10.83 6.49
N ASN A 154 5.63 10.73 6.70
CA ASN A 154 6.17 9.88 7.75
C ASN A 154 5.65 10.27 9.14
N LEU A 155 5.32 11.55 9.38
CA LEU A 155 4.72 11.96 10.65
C LEU A 155 3.33 11.34 10.81
N GLY A 156 2.45 11.53 9.83
CA GLY A 156 1.09 10.95 9.84
C GLY A 156 1.13 9.43 9.97
N LEU A 157 2.04 8.77 9.25
CA LEU A 157 2.15 7.32 9.31
C LEU A 157 2.67 6.80 10.67
N ILE A 158 3.57 7.54 11.33
CA ILE A 158 4.03 7.23 12.70
C ILE A 158 2.89 7.36 13.69
N GLU A 159 2.14 8.46 13.64
CA GLU A 159 1.00 8.68 14.54
C GLU A 159 -0.06 7.59 14.34
N LEU A 160 -0.37 7.21 13.10
CA LEU A 160 -1.27 6.10 12.79
C LEU A 160 -0.76 4.78 13.37
N ALA A 161 0.51 4.46 13.14
CA ALA A 161 1.10 3.19 13.59
C ALA A 161 1.15 3.05 15.13
N ASN A 162 1.25 4.16 15.85
CA ASN A 162 1.33 4.17 17.32
C ASN A 162 -0.01 4.45 18.01
N HIS A 163 -1.07 4.75 17.25
CA HIS A 163 -2.38 5.03 17.83
C HIS A 163 -2.94 3.81 18.56
N TYR A 164 -3.55 4.01 19.73
CA TYR A 164 -4.03 2.91 20.57
C TYR A 164 -5.16 2.07 19.95
N ARG A 165 -5.90 2.64 18.98
CA ARG A 165 -6.95 1.92 18.23
C ARG A 165 -6.42 1.15 17.02
N THR A 166 -5.18 1.40 16.61
CA THR A 166 -4.55 0.67 15.51
C THR A 166 -4.36 -0.78 15.91
N ARG A 167 -4.71 -1.69 15.00
CA ARG A 167 -4.42 -3.12 15.17
C ARG A 167 -3.24 -3.48 14.29
N LYS A 168 -2.33 -4.29 14.84
CA LYS A 168 -1.12 -4.72 14.16
C LYS A 168 -0.95 -6.22 14.35
N ILE A 169 -0.66 -6.92 13.26
CA ILE A 169 -0.06 -8.25 13.27
C ILE A 169 1.41 -8.06 12.93
N GLU A 170 2.31 -8.45 13.84
CA GLU A 170 3.74 -8.42 13.56
C GLU A 170 4.10 -9.52 12.56
N ILE A 171 4.97 -9.19 11.59
CA ILE A 171 5.42 -10.14 10.58
C ILE A 171 6.94 -10.15 10.60
N ASN A 172 7.52 -11.31 10.92
CA ASN A 172 8.93 -11.56 10.67
C ASN A 172 9.09 -11.96 9.20
N TRP A 173 9.63 -11.06 8.38
CA TRP A 173 9.78 -11.32 6.95
C TRP A 173 11.05 -12.11 6.68
N GLN A 174 10.90 -13.31 6.13
CA GLN A 174 12.01 -14.16 5.71
C GLN A 174 11.83 -14.54 4.25
N ARG A 175 12.91 -14.47 3.47
CA ARG A 175 12.88 -15.04 2.12
C ARG A 175 12.78 -16.57 2.21
N PRO A 176 11.99 -17.22 1.34
CA PRO A 176 11.95 -18.67 1.29
C PRO A 176 13.33 -19.24 0.94
N GLU A 177 13.70 -20.36 1.56
CA GLU A 177 14.99 -21.03 1.31
C GLU A 177 15.11 -21.48 -0.15
N LYS A 178 14.02 -22.01 -0.72
CA LYS A 178 13.96 -22.39 -2.13
C LYS A 178 13.90 -21.14 -2.99
N LYS A 179 14.94 -20.94 -3.82
CA LYS A 179 14.93 -19.91 -4.87
C LYS A 179 13.80 -20.19 -5.85
N ILE A 180 13.07 -19.13 -6.18
CA ILE A 180 12.04 -19.15 -7.23
C ILE A 180 12.77 -19.10 -8.57
N ASP A 181 12.39 -19.99 -9.49
CA ASP A 181 12.94 -19.99 -10.85
C ASP A 181 12.56 -18.67 -11.55
N PRO A 182 13.54 -17.88 -12.03
CA PRO A 182 13.26 -16.62 -12.73
C PRO A 182 12.45 -16.79 -14.02
N TYR A 183 12.38 -18.01 -14.58
CA TYR A 183 11.61 -18.31 -15.78
C TYR A 183 10.17 -18.76 -15.50
N GLU A 184 9.84 -19.09 -14.25
CA GLU A 184 8.50 -19.56 -13.86
C GLU A 184 7.38 -18.59 -14.29
N PRO A 185 7.51 -17.26 -14.18
CA PRO A 185 6.47 -16.33 -14.64
C PRO A 185 6.21 -16.36 -16.15
N PHE A 186 7.17 -16.86 -16.94
CA PHE A 186 7.07 -16.96 -18.40
C PHE A 186 6.51 -18.29 -18.86
N ARG A 187 6.53 -19.31 -17.99
CA ARG A 187 6.19 -20.70 -18.32
C ARG A 187 4.81 -20.83 -18.97
N ARG A 188 3.79 -20.18 -18.41
CA ARG A 188 2.44 -20.16 -18.98
C ARG A 188 2.41 -19.64 -20.43
N TRP A 189 3.20 -18.63 -20.73
CA TRP A 189 3.25 -18.04 -22.08
C TRP A 189 4.00 -18.94 -23.05
N ILE A 190 5.10 -19.55 -22.61
CA ILE A 190 5.86 -20.54 -23.39
C ILE A 190 4.97 -21.73 -23.75
N GLU A 191 4.27 -22.29 -22.77
CA GLU A 191 3.35 -23.42 -22.99
C GLU A 191 2.19 -23.10 -23.93
N LEU A 192 1.79 -21.81 -24.05
CA LEU A 192 0.79 -21.39 -25.03
C LEU A 192 1.40 -21.29 -26.44
N TRP A 193 2.61 -20.73 -26.57
CA TRP A 193 3.32 -20.67 -27.85
C TRP A 193 3.69 -22.05 -28.41
N GLU A 194 4.00 -23.02 -27.55
CA GLU A 194 4.33 -24.39 -27.98
C GLU A 194 3.11 -25.20 -28.48
N ARG A 195 1.90 -24.70 -28.24
CA ARG A 195 0.64 -25.32 -28.69
C ARG A 195 0.14 -24.80 -30.04
N ASP A 196 0.76 -23.74 -30.55
CA ASP A 196 0.53 -23.18 -31.89
C ASP A 196 1.52 -23.79 -32.91
#